data_AF-A0A2A5GPL1-F1
#
_entry.id   AF-A0A2A5GPL1-F1
#
_cell.length_a   1.000
_cell.length_b   1.000
_cell.length_c   1.000
_cell.angle_alpha   90.00
_cell.angle_beta   90.00
_cell.angle_gamma   90.00
#
_symmetry.space_group_name_H-M   'P 1'
#
loop_
_entity.id
_entity.type
_entity.pdbx_description
1 polymer ?
#
loop_
_entity_poly.entity_id
_entity_poly.type
_entity_poly.pdbx_seq_one_letter_code
_entity_poly.pdbx_strand_id
1 'polypeptide(L)' 'GTVTTDMQTSIRASNMNPVSQLDWSVHISPQWVGEAIAWLTTDAARPFDGGDFSIKTDEGRRLVGLIE' A
#
# COMPACT_ATOMS: atom_id res chain seq x y z
N GLY A 1 -3.88 7.57 -1.30
CA GLY A 1 -3.75 6.54 -2.34
C GLY A 1 -4.52 7.00 -3.55
N THR A 2 -4.05 6.70 -4.76
CA THR A 2 -4.81 6.97 -5.98
C THR A 2 -6.11 6.16 -5.94
N VAL A 3 -7.23 6.85 -6.10
CA VAL A 3 -8.56 6.21 -6.13
C VAL A 3 -8.84 5.85 -7.59
N THR A 4 -9.05 4.56 -7.84
CA THR A 4 -9.39 4.03 -9.18
C THR A 4 -10.82 4.46 -9.53
N THR A 5 -10.97 5.65 -10.10
CA THR A 5 -12.24 6.14 -10.65
C THR A 5 -12.14 6.23 -12.17
N ASP A 6 -13.29 6.20 -12.86
CA ASP A 6 -13.36 6.35 -14.33
C ASP A 6 -12.71 7.65 -14.85
N MET A 7 -12.68 8.67 -13.99
CA MET A 7 -11.97 9.92 -14.24
C MET A 7 -10.44 9.73 -14.31
N GLN A 8 -9.87 8.81 -13.54
CA GLN A 8 -8.43 8.49 -13.64
C GLN A 8 -8.09 7.74 -14.94
N THR A 9 -8.99 6.89 -15.43
CA THR A 9 -8.82 6.17 -16.71
C THR A 9 -8.76 7.14 -17.90
N SER A 10 -9.63 8.15 -17.90
CA SER A 10 -9.67 9.19 -18.94
C SER A 10 -8.46 10.14 -18.85
N ILE A 11 -8.01 10.50 -17.65
CA ILE A 11 -6.75 11.25 -17.45
C ILE A 11 -5.54 10.45 -17.96
N ARG A 12 -5.51 9.14 -17.75
CA ARG A 12 -4.43 8.27 -18.22
C ARG A 12 -4.36 8.19 -19.75
N ALA A 13 -5.50 8.10 -20.43
CA ALA A 13 -5.58 8.05 -21.90
C ALA A 13 -5.07 9.33 -22.58
N SER A 14 -5.04 10.46 -21.85
CA SER A 14 -4.55 11.73 -22.40
C SER A 14 -3.04 11.78 -22.62
N ASN A 15 -2.26 10.91 -21.96
CA ASN A 15 -0.79 10.83 -22.03
C ASN A 15 -0.02 12.15 -21.83
N MET A 16 -0.69 13.19 -21.31
CA MET A 16 -0.13 14.54 -21.14
C MET A 16 0.40 14.80 -19.72
N ASN A 17 0.03 13.95 -18.75
CA ASN A 17 0.15 14.29 -17.33
C ASN A 17 1.08 13.30 -16.61
N PRO A 18 1.89 13.74 -15.61
CA PRO A 18 2.83 12.89 -14.87
C PRO A 18 2.19 11.65 -14.20
N VAL A 19 0.87 11.68 -14.00
CA VAL A 19 0.08 10.59 -13.42
C VAL A 19 -0.06 9.40 -14.38
N SER A 20 -0.03 9.60 -15.71
CA SER A 20 -0.14 8.51 -16.70
C SER A 20 1.14 7.68 -16.87
N GLN A 21 2.26 8.19 -16.34
CA GLN A 21 3.59 7.58 -16.36
C GLN A 21 3.92 6.82 -15.07
N LEU A 22 3.02 6.81 -14.07
CA LEU A 22 3.25 6.08 -12.82
C LEU A 22 3.21 4.57 -13.08
N ASP A 23 4.30 3.91 -12.72
CA ASP A 23 4.44 2.47 -12.78
C ASP A 23 3.48 1.82 -11.76
N TRP A 24 2.54 1.03 -12.25
CA TRP A 24 1.50 0.39 -11.42
C TRP A 24 2.07 -0.78 -10.60
N SER A 25 3.32 -1.19 -10.82
CA SER A 25 4.03 -2.17 -9.99
C SER A 25 4.31 -1.68 -8.57
N VAL A 26 4.18 -0.37 -8.31
CA VAL A 26 4.32 0.23 -6.97
C VAL A 26 3.02 0.12 -6.15
N HIS A 27 1.95 -0.44 -6.73
CA HIS A 27 0.68 -0.64 -6.04
C HIS A 27 0.76 -1.83 -5.09
N ILE A 28 0.75 -1.56 -3.79
CA ILE A 28 0.60 -2.62 -2.78
C ILE A 28 -0.81 -3.20 -2.92
N SER A 29 -0.89 -4.52 -3.06
CA SER A 29 -2.17 -5.22 -3.16
C SER A 29 -3.07 -4.86 -1.96
N PRO A 30 -4.37 -4.59 -2.19
CA PRO A 30 -5.33 -4.39 -1.11
C PRO A 30 -5.36 -5.55 -0.10
N GLN A 31 -5.05 -6.77 -0.54
CA GLN A 31 -4.94 -7.93 0.35
C GLN A 31 -3.82 -7.77 1.37
N TRP A 32 -2.64 -7.32 0.95
CA TRP A 32 -1.51 -7.09 1.85
C TRP A 32 -1.80 -5.99 2.87
N VAL A 33 -2.55 -4.96 2.45
CA VAL A 33 -3.02 -3.92 3.36
C VAL A 33 -3.98 -4.51 4.40
N GLY A 34 -4.91 -5.38 3.98
CA GLY A 34 -5.83 -6.06 4.87
C GLY A 34 -5.12 -6.94 5.90
N GLU A 35 -4.14 -7.74 5.45
CA GLU A 35 -3.31 -8.59 6.33
C GLU A 35 -2.51 -7.76 7.33
N ALA A 36 -1.92 -6.64 6.89
CA ALA A 36 -1.21 -5.72 7.78
C ALA A 36 -2.12 -5.06 8.83
N ILE A 37 -3.34 -4.67 8.46
CA ILE A 37 -4.31 -4.12 9.42
C ILE A 37 -4.72 -5.18 10.44
N ALA A 38 -4.98 -6.42 9.99
CA ALA A 38 -5.28 -7.52 10.91
C ALA A 38 -4.11 -7.78 11.86
N TRP A 39 -2.87 -7.78 11.35
CA TRP A 39 -1.66 -7.92 12.17
C TRP A 39 -1.50 -6.81 13.21
N LEU A 40 -1.81 -5.56 12.87
CA LEU A 40 -1.78 -4.42 13.81
C LEU A 40 -2.73 -4.59 15.00
N THR A 41 -3.74 -5.46 14.91
CA THR A 41 -4.64 -5.76 16.04
C THR A 41 -4.13 -6.86 16.98
N THR A 42 -2.89 -7.33 16.80
CA THR A 42 -2.28 -8.40 17.59
C THR A 42 -1.21 -7.87 18.55
N ASP A 43 -0.84 -8.66 19.56
CA ASP A 43 0.23 -8.30 20.49
C ASP A 43 1.62 -8.16 19.82
N ALA A 44 1.83 -8.78 18.66
CA ALA A 44 3.08 -8.63 17.90
C ALA A 44 3.30 -7.20 17.40
N ALA A 45 2.22 -6.43 17.25
CA ALA A 45 2.24 -5.05 16.76
C ALA A 45 2.36 -3.99 17.86
N ARG A 46 2.36 -4.38 19.16
CA ARG A 46 2.46 -3.46 20.30
C ARG A 46 3.58 -2.41 20.21
N PRO A 47 4.76 -2.69 19.63
CA PRO A 47 5.81 -1.67 19.46
C PRO A 47 5.37 -0.45 18.63
N PHE A 48 4.31 -0.58 17.83
CA PHE A 48 3.76 0.47 16.98
C PHE A 48 2.53 1.18 17.60
N ASP A 49 2.15 0.84 18.84
CA ASP A 49 1.01 1.46 19.52
C ASP A 49 1.21 2.97 19.66
N GLY A 50 0.28 3.75 19.09
CA GLY A 50 0.36 5.22 19.10
C GLY A 50 1.42 5.81 18.15
N GLY A 51 2.05 4.98 17.31
CA GLY A 51 3.05 5.39 16.32
C GLY A 51 2.64 5.07 14.89
N ASP A 52 3.61 5.25 13.99
CA ASP A 52 3.44 4.97 12.56
C ASP A 52 4.02 3.60 12.20
N PHE A 53 3.26 2.84 11.39
CA PHE A 53 3.71 1.60 10.79
C PHE A 53 3.64 1.69 9.25
N SER A 54 4.69 1.23 8.56
CA SER A 54 4.80 1.33 7.10
C SER A 54 5.04 -0.04 6.46
N ILE A 55 4.04 -0.53 5.73
CA ILE A 55 4.13 -1.76 4.91
C ILE A 55 4.90 -1.58 3.59
N LYS A 56 5.40 -0.36 3.35
CA LYS A 56 6.18 -0.04 2.15
C LYS A 56 7.64 -0.49 2.29
N THR A 57 8.11 -0.72 3.52
CA THR A 57 9.44 -1.23 3.80
C THR A 57 9.44 -2.75 3.83
N ASP A 58 10.56 -3.36 3.46
CA ASP A 58 10.71 -4.82 3.55
C ASP A 58 10.68 -5.30 5.01
N GLU A 59 11.16 -4.50 5.95
CA GLU A 59 11.05 -4.78 7.39
C GLU A 59 9.57 -4.89 7.82
N GLY A 60 8.74 -3.91 7.45
CA GLY A 60 7.30 -3.93 7.77
C GLY A 60 6.59 -5.14 7.15
N ARG A 61 6.98 -5.52 5.92
CA ARG A 61 6.43 -6.71 5.25
C ARG A 61 6.84 -8.01 5.95
N ARG A 62 8.08 -8.13 6.42
CA ARG A 62 8.54 -9.30 7.20
C ARG A 62 7.83 -9.42 8.54
N LEU A 63 7.62 -8.29 9.24
CA LEU A 63 6.90 -8.27 10.52
C LEU A 63 5.47 -8.80 10.39
N VAL A 64 4.80 -8.47 9.29
CA VAL A 64 3.43 -8.95 8.98
C VAL A 64 3.45 -10.39 8.43
N GLY A 65 4.59 -10.87 7.95
CA GLY A 65 4.72 -12.20 7.31
C GLY A 65 4.34 -12.22 5.81
N LEU A 66 4.39 -11.06 5.14
CA LEU A 66 4.08 -10.93 3.71
C LEU A 66 5.24 -11.38 2.81
N ILE A 67 6.47 -11.33 3.34
CA ILE A 67 7.71 -11.75 2.66
C ILE A 67 8.64 -12.42 3.70
N GLU A 68 9.59 -13.24 3.23
CA GLU A 68 10.66 -13.85 4.05
C GLU A 68 11.74 -12.83 4.48
#